data_AF-A0A519GI35-F1
#
_entry.id   AF-A0A519GI35-F1
#
_cell.length_a   1.000
_cell.length_b   1.000
_cell.length_c   1.000
_cell.angle_alpha   90.00
_cell.angle_beta   90.00
_cell.angle_gamma   90.00
#
_symmetry.space_group_name_H-M   'P 1'
#
loop_
_entity.id
_entity.type
_entity.pdbx_description
1 polymer ?
#
loop_
_entity_poly.entity_id
_entity_poly.type
_entity_poly.pdbx_seq_one_letter_code
_entity_poly.pdbx_strand_id
1 'polypeptide(L)'
;MIPMTLAETADAVSGTLRLWAGDTPETVVSGLVDTDSRLMEPGALFVAKPGDVTDGHRFVGAAADAGAVAAIVEHPVDAPITQIVVADAVRALADLARVVVARVREGGDLRIVGITGSNGKTTTKNLLARILQDEGETVAPRNSYNNEVGAPVTMLRVTASTRYLVSEFGASRIGRIAELAGLVTPDIGAVLMVGLAHAGGFGGVEATQKAKTELVEAVRPGGTAVLNADDPRVAAMARVAEERGVAVRWFGR
;
A
#
# COMPACT_ATOMS: atom_id res chain seq x y z
N MET A 1 11.45 4.45 -3.87
CA MET A 1 11.42 2.97 -3.87
C MET A 1 12.84 2.44 -3.82
N ILE A 2 13.04 1.15 -3.52
CA ILE A 2 14.36 0.56 -3.75
C ILE A 2 14.78 0.70 -5.22
N PRO A 3 16.07 0.81 -5.54
CA PRO A 3 16.53 0.83 -6.93
C PRO A 3 16.05 -0.42 -7.69
N MET A 4 15.46 -0.21 -8.85
CA MET A 4 15.07 -1.25 -9.81
C MET A 4 15.40 -0.77 -11.22
N THR A 5 15.77 -1.66 -12.12
CA THR A 5 15.92 -1.27 -13.52
C THR A 5 14.55 -1.03 -14.17
N LEU A 6 14.53 -0.36 -15.32
CA LEU A 6 13.32 -0.22 -16.13
C LEU A 6 12.76 -1.58 -16.55
N ALA A 7 13.62 -2.54 -16.89
CA ALA A 7 13.22 -3.90 -17.21
C ALA A 7 12.52 -4.57 -16.03
N GLU A 8 13.14 -4.54 -14.85
CA GLU A 8 12.55 -5.15 -13.64
C GLU A 8 11.23 -4.48 -13.25
N THR A 9 11.14 -3.16 -13.42
CA THR A 9 9.93 -2.39 -13.12
C THR A 9 8.81 -2.76 -14.09
N ALA A 10 9.12 -2.89 -15.39
CA ALA A 10 8.17 -3.32 -16.41
C ALA A 10 7.69 -4.76 -16.16
N ASP A 11 8.59 -5.67 -15.83
CA ASP A 11 8.27 -7.07 -15.50
C ASP A 11 7.37 -7.16 -14.26
N ALA A 12 7.69 -6.39 -13.20
CA ALA A 12 6.92 -6.36 -11.95
C ALA A 12 5.46 -5.96 -12.16
N VAL A 13 5.17 -5.18 -13.21
CA VAL A 13 3.81 -4.70 -13.53
C VAL A 13 3.23 -5.33 -14.80
N SER A 14 3.91 -6.32 -15.38
CA SER A 14 3.54 -6.95 -16.67
C SER A 14 3.32 -5.91 -17.78
N GLY A 15 4.15 -4.86 -17.79
CA GLY A 15 4.06 -3.74 -18.71
C GLY A 15 4.97 -3.90 -19.92
N THR A 16 4.61 -3.25 -21.03
CA THR A 16 5.46 -3.14 -22.22
C THR A 16 6.35 -1.91 -22.09
N LEU A 17 7.67 -2.13 -22.05
CA LEU A 17 8.66 -1.06 -21.95
C LEU A 17 8.83 -0.34 -23.30
N ARG A 18 8.66 0.98 -23.29
CA ARG A 18 8.91 1.89 -24.41
C ARG A 18 9.96 2.92 -23.99
N LEU A 19 11.19 2.66 -24.39
CA LEU A 19 12.33 3.50 -24.05
C LEU A 19 12.27 4.84 -24.79
N TRP A 20 12.77 5.88 -24.13
CA TRP A 20 12.96 7.21 -24.71
C TRP A 20 14.42 7.61 -24.70
N ALA A 21 14.85 8.32 -25.75
CA ALA A 21 16.20 8.84 -25.91
C ALA A 21 17.29 7.76 -25.68
N GLY A 22 18.20 7.99 -24.73
CA GLY A 22 19.33 7.10 -24.41
C GLY A 22 19.04 6.09 -23.31
N ASP A 23 17.80 6.00 -22.81
CA ASP A 23 17.45 5.02 -21.80
C ASP A 23 17.60 3.60 -22.33
N THR A 24 18.04 2.72 -21.44
CA THR A 24 18.21 1.28 -21.71
C THR A 24 17.34 0.49 -20.73
N PRO A 25 17.05 -0.78 -20.99
CA PRO A 25 16.38 -1.63 -20.01
C PRO A 25 17.08 -1.66 -18.64
N GLU A 26 18.38 -1.37 -18.60
CA GLU A 26 19.24 -1.30 -17.42
C GLU A 26 19.22 0.06 -16.71
N THR A 27 18.61 1.11 -17.27
CA THR A 27 18.45 2.40 -16.59
C THR A 27 17.69 2.20 -15.28
N VAL A 28 18.16 2.84 -14.20
CA VAL A 28 17.65 2.62 -12.84
C VAL A 28 16.61 3.67 -12.45
N VAL A 29 15.50 3.19 -11.88
CA VAL A 29 14.49 3.97 -11.16
C VAL A 29 14.72 3.77 -9.66
N SER A 30 14.84 4.86 -8.90
CA SER A 30 15.12 4.78 -7.45
C SER A 30 14.42 5.85 -6.61
N GLY A 31 13.69 6.78 -7.24
CA GLY A 31 13.05 7.90 -6.56
C GLY A 31 11.64 7.58 -6.04
N LEU A 32 10.87 8.64 -5.85
CA LEU A 32 9.47 8.58 -5.46
C LEU A 32 8.63 7.84 -6.53
N VAL A 33 7.64 7.06 -6.08
CA VAL A 33 6.56 6.57 -6.95
C VAL A 33 5.28 7.24 -6.50
N ASP A 34 4.62 8.01 -7.37
CA ASP A 34 3.38 8.71 -7.04
C ASP A 34 2.49 8.92 -8.28
N THR A 35 1.22 9.21 -8.02
CA THR A 35 0.22 9.59 -9.03
C THR A 35 0.05 11.10 -9.17
N ASP A 36 0.67 11.89 -8.28
CA ASP A 36 0.66 13.35 -8.34
C ASP A 36 1.93 13.87 -9.02
N SER A 37 1.79 14.39 -10.24
CA SER A 37 2.91 14.91 -11.03
C SER A 37 3.63 16.08 -10.35
N ARG A 38 2.96 16.80 -9.45
CA ARG A 38 3.54 17.93 -8.70
C ARG A 38 4.53 17.50 -7.63
N LEU A 39 4.53 16.21 -7.26
CA LEU A 39 5.45 15.63 -6.30
C LEU A 39 6.66 14.99 -6.97
N MET A 40 6.69 14.92 -8.30
CA MET A 40 7.79 14.32 -9.04
C MET A 40 9.08 15.09 -8.83
N GLU A 41 10.17 14.33 -8.79
CA GLU A 41 11.53 14.80 -8.59
C GLU A 41 12.48 13.92 -9.41
N PRO A 42 13.75 14.32 -9.62
CA PRO A 42 14.73 13.52 -10.32
C PRO A 42 14.81 12.07 -9.80
N GLY A 43 14.63 11.09 -10.69
CA GLY A 43 14.66 9.67 -10.35
C GLY A 43 13.28 9.05 -10.06
N ALA A 44 12.22 9.86 -10.03
CA ALA A 44 10.86 9.40 -9.73
C ALA A 44 10.23 8.56 -10.85
N LEU A 45 9.21 7.80 -10.49
CA LEU A 45 8.33 7.05 -11.38
C LEU A 45 6.91 7.62 -11.24
N PHE A 46 6.40 8.19 -12.33
CA PHE A 46 5.05 8.71 -12.36
C PHE A 46 4.05 7.62 -12.72
N VAL A 47 2.91 7.53 -12.02
CA VAL A 47 1.83 6.60 -12.36
C VAL A 47 0.63 7.38 -12.88
N ALA A 48 0.48 7.39 -14.20
CA ALA A 48 -0.65 8.01 -14.88
C ALA A 48 -1.86 7.07 -14.81
N LYS A 49 -2.82 7.41 -13.93
CA LYS A 49 -4.09 6.70 -13.83
C LYS A 49 -5.26 7.60 -14.21
N PRO A 50 -6.34 7.04 -14.76
CA PRO A 50 -7.61 7.74 -14.84
C PRO A 50 -8.08 8.21 -13.45
N GLY A 51 -8.78 9.33 -13.41
CA GLY A 51 -9.45 9.82 -12.22
C GLY A 51 -10.87 10.25 -12.56
N ASP A 52 -11.70 10.45 -11.53
CA ASP A 52 -13.12 10.79 -11.72
C ASP A 52 -13.33 12.11 -12.47
N VAL A 53 -12.39 13.05 -12.30
CA VAL A 53 -12.46 14.42 -12.86
C VAL A 53 -11.40 14.66 -13.92
N THR A 54 -10.21 14.09 -13.76
CA THR A 54 -9.07 14.35 -14.66
C THR A 54 -8.27 13.09 -14.86
N ASP A 55 -7.87 12.88 -16.11
CA ASP A 55 -7.01 11.80 -16.53
C ASP A 55 -5.53 12.13 -16.25
N GLY A 56 -4.88 11.26 -15.47
CA GLY A 56 -3.46 11.36 -15.12
C GLY A 56 -2.52 11.39 -16.32
N HIS A 57 -2.92 10.79 -17.46
CA HIS A 57 -2.11 10.74 -18.68
C HIS A 57 -1.79 12.13 -19.24
N ARG A 58 -2.65 13.12 -18.94
CA ARG A 58 -2.44 14.52 -19.33
C ARG A 58 -1.23 15.17 -18.64
N PHE A 59 -0.74 14.56 -17.55
CA PHE A 59 0.35 15.10 -16.75
C PHE A 59 1.68 14.37 -16.93
N VAL A 60 1.78 13.42 -17.87
CA VAL A 60 3.03 12.70 -18.16
C VAL A 60 4.13 13.67 -18.58
N GLY A 61 3.83 14.66 -19.43
CA GLY A 61 4.79 15.70 -19.80
C GLY A 61 5.27 16.52 -18.60
N ALA A 62 4.34 16.96 -17.73
CA ALA A 62 4.69 17.70 -16.53
C ALA A 62 5.54 16.88 -15.54
N ALA A 63 5.28 15.58 -15.44
CA ALA A 63 6.09 14.67 -14.63
C ALA A 63 7.51 14.52 -15.20
N ALA A 64 7.64 14.44 -16.53
CA ALA A 64 8.94 14.43 -17.22
C ALA A 64 9.72 15.73 -16.95
N ASP A 65 9.07 16.89 -17.08
CA ASP A 65 9.67 18.21 -16.80
C ASP A 65 10.15 18.33 -15.34
N ALA A 66 9.48 17.64 -14.41
CA ALA A 66 9.84 17.58 -12.99
C ALA A 66 10.94 16.55 -12.66
N GLY A 67 11.41 15.78 -13.65
CA GLY A 67 12.53 14.84 -13.50
C GLY A 67 12.14 13.37 -13.28
N ALA A 68 10.88 13.00 -13.50
CA ALA A 68 10.53 11.58 -13.54
C ALA A 68 11.32 10.87 -14.65
N VAL A 69 11.87 9.70 -14.33
CA VAL A 69 12.67 8.89 -15.27
C VAL A 69 11.77 8.05 -16.17
N ALA A 70 10.62 7.61 -15.64
CA ALA A 70 9.64 6.87 -16.39
C ALA A 70 8.20 7.20 -15.94
N ALA A 71 7.24 6.85 -16.79
CA ALA A 71 5.82 6.88 -16.47
C ALA A 71 5.17 5.50 -16.71
N ILE A 72 4.39 5.01 -15.76
CA ILE A 72 3.42 3.94 -15.99
C ILE A 72 2.17 4.57 -16.61
N VAL A 73 1.73 4.05 -17.75
CA VAL A 73 0.60 4.57 -18.53
C VAL A 73 -0.27 3.41 -19.03
N GLU A 74 -1.57 3.64 -19.20
CA GLU A 74 -2.52 2.64 -19.76
C GLU A 74 -2.51 2.61 -21.30
N HIS A 75 -2.00 3.68 -21.91
CA HIS A 75 -1.75 3.76 -23.34
C HIS A 75 -0.55 4.69 -23.59
N PRO A 76 0.11 4.58 -24.75
CA PRO A 76 1.17 5.52 -25.11
C PRO A 76 0.70 6.98 -25.08
N VAL A 77 1.56 7.85 -24.57
CA VAL A 77 1.39 9.30 -24.53
C VAL A 77 2.54 9.96 -25.29
N ASP A 78 2.26 11.00 -26.06
CA ASP A 78 3.30 11.79 -26.73
C ASP A 78 3.99 12.71 -25.72
N ALA A 79 5.04 12.20 -25.08
CA ALA A 79 5.83 12.90 -24.08
C ALA A 79 7.28 12.39 -24.08
N PRO A 80 8.28 13.25 -23.79
CA PRO A 80 9.69 12.91 -23.88
C PRO A 80 10.19 12.14 -22.65
N ILE A 81 9.57 11.00 -22.34
CA ILE A 81 9.89 10.15 -21.20
C ILE A 81 9.70 8.68 -21.54
N THR A 82 10.51 7.82 -20.93
CA THR A 82 10.31 6.36 -21.01
C THR A 82 8.94 5.98 -20.43
N GLN A 83 8.25 5.06 -21.09
CA GLN A 83 6.90 4.64 -20.71
C GLN A 83 6.84 3.13 -20.47
N ILE A 84 6.17 2.74 -19.39
CA ILE A 84 5.80 1.35 -19.10
C ILE A 84 4.30 1.25 -19.35
N VAL A 85 3.91 0.67 -20.48
CA VAL A 85 2.52 0.60 -20.91
C VAL A 85 1.86 -0.63 -20.29
N VAL A 86 0.82 -0.43 -19.49
CA VAL A 86 0.07 -1.48 -18.76
C VAL A 86 -1.40 -1.47 -19.15
N ALA A 87 -2.14 -2.51 -18.77
CA ALA A 87 -3.59 -2.55 -19.00
C ALA A 87 -4.39 -1.72 -17.97
N ASP A 88 -3.87 -1.58 -16.75
CA ASP A 88 -4.51 -0.88 -15.63
C ASP A 88 -3.43 -0.30 -14.71
N ALA A 89 -3.37 1.01 -14.57
CA ALA A 89 -2.33 1.70 -13.83
C ALA A 89 -2.44 1.51 -12.31
N VAL A 90 -3.66 1.34 -11.78
CA VAL A 90 -3.90 1.12 -10.35
C VAL A 90 -3.47 -0.30 -9.96
N ARG A 91 -3.78 -1.28 -10.80
CA ARG A 91 -3.30 -2.65 -10.63
C ARG A 91 -1.78 -2.73 -10.73
N ALA A 92 -1.18 -2.08 -11.74
CA ALA A 92 0.26 -2.00 -11.89
C ALA A 92 0.95 -1.42 -10.64
N LEU A 93 0.39 -0.35 -10.07
CA LEU A 93 0.88 0.24 -8.83
C LEU A 93 0.83 -0.74 -7.64
N ALA A 94 -0.26 -1.50 -7.51
CA ALA A 94 -0.40 -2.52 -6.47
C ALA A 94 0.58 -3.69 -6.65
N ASP A 95 0.78 -4.15 -7.90
CA ASP A 95 1.71 -5.23 -8.24
C ASP A 95 3.16 -4.80 -7.98
N LEU A 96 3.54 -3.57 -8.34
CA LEU A 96 4.85 -3.00 -8.01
C LEU A 96 5.07 -2.92 -6.50
N ALA A 97 4.08 -2.45 -5.74
CA ALA A 97 4.18 -2.38 -4.27
C ALA A 97 4.39 -3.77 -3.65
N ARG A 98 3.68 -4.79 -4.15
CA ARG A 98 3.85 -6.19 -3.72
C ARG A 98 5.29 -6.67 -3.95
N VAL A 99 5.82 -6.48 -5.16
CA VAL A 99 7.18 -6.92 -5.52
C VAL A 99 8.23 -6.20 -4.69
N VAL A 100 8.13 -4.88 -4.56
CA VAL A 100 9.10 -4.06 -3.81
C VAL A 100 9.11 -4.43 -2.32
N VAL A 101 7.94 -4.54 -1.69
CA VAL A 101 7.86 -4.90 -0.27
C VAL A 101 8.37 -6.32 -0.02
N ALA A 102 8.05 -7.26 -0.92
CA ALA A 102 8.58 -8.63 -0.83
C ALA A 102 10.12 -8.65 -0.88
N ARG A 103 10.73 -7.96 -1.85
CA ARG A 103 12.20 -7.86 -1.98
C ARG A 103 12.85 -7.27 -0.73
N VAL A 104 12.30 -6.18 -0.18
CA VAL A 104 12.83 -5.58 1.07
C VAL A 104 12.71 -6.54 2.25
N ARG A 105 11.59 -7.27 2.35
CA ARG A 105 11.37 -8.24 3.42
C ARG A 105 12.30 -9.44 3.32
N GLU A 106 12.56 -9.95 2.13
CA GLU A 106 13.48 -11.08 1.90
C GLU A 106 14.94 -10.70 2.17
N GLY A 107 15.32 -9.46 1.86
CA GLY A 107 16.68 -8.96 2.07
C GLY A 107 16.96 -8.41 3.47
N GLY A 108 15.97 -8.36 4.36
CA GLY A 108 16.09 -7.65 5.64
C GLY A 108 15.17 -8.18 6.74
N ASP A 109 14.90 -7.34 7.73
CA ASP A 109 14.03 -7.66 8.89
C ASP A 109 12.88 -6.65 8.95
N LEU A 110 12.24 -6.44 7.80
CA LEU A 110 11.06 -5.60 7.66
C LEU A 110 9.88 -6.23 8.42
N ARG A 111 9.32 -5.47 9.34
CA ARG A 111 8.09 -5.81 10.08
C ARG A 111 6.93 -4.94 9.62
N ILE A 112 5.81 -5.59 9.32
CA ILE A 112 4.66 -4.94 8.70
C ILE A 112 3.49 -4.96 9.68
N VAL A 113 2.97 -3.78 10.01
CA VAL A 113 1.80 -3.60 10.88
C VAL A 113 0.63 -3.06 10.06
N GLY A 114 -0.44 -3.84 9.97
CA GLY A 114 -1.71 -3.43 9.40
C GLY A 114 -2.65 -2.87 10.46
N ILE A 115 -3.33 -1.77 10.18
CA ILE A 115 -4.31 -1.16 11.09
C ILE A 115 -5.64 -0.99 10.35
N THR A 116 -6.72 -1.47 10.94
CA THR A 116 -8.08 -1.14 10.50
C THR A 116 -9.01 -0.83 11.65
N GLY A 117 -10.17 -0.27 11.33
CA GLY A 117 -11.20 0.13 12.27
C GLY A 117 -12.12 1.17 11.64
N SER A 118 -13.35 1.28 12.12
CA SER A 118 -14.25 2.35 11.67
C SER A 118 -13.73 3.72 12.10
N ASN A 119 -13.09 3.82 13.27
CA ASN A 119 -12.46 5.04 13.76
C ASN A 119 -11.07 4.74 14.36
N GLY A 120 -10.26 5.79 14.55
CA GLY A 120 -8.98 5.71 15.26
C GLY A 120 -7.76 5.30 14.42
N LYS A 121 -7.95 4.82 13.18
CA LYS A 121 -6.85 4.31 12.32
C LYS A 121 -5.68 5.29 12.21
N THR A 122 -5.94 6.53 11.78
CA THR A 122 -4.91 7.54 11.54
C THR A 122 -4.22 7.98 12.83
N THR A 123 -4.96 8.14 13.93
CA THR A 123 -4.37 8.45 15.24
C THR A 123 -3.45 7.33 15.71
N THR A 124 -3.92 6.08 15.68
CA THR A 124 -3.12 4.92 16.08
C THR A 124 -1.90 4.75 15.19
N LYS A 125 -2.04 4.91 13.88
CA LYS A 125 -0.92 4.87 12.93
C LYS A 125 0.12 5.94 13.26
N ASN A 126 -0.30 7.18 13.53
CA ASN A 126 0.63 8.28 13.83
C ASN A 126 1.38 8.04 15.15
N LEU A 127 0.69 7.58 16.19
CA LEU A 127 1.30 7.23 17.47
C LEU A 127 2.29 6.08 17.31
N LEU A 128 1.89 5.00 16.63
CA LEU A 128 2.74 3.85 16.38
C LEU A 128 3.97 4.22 15.56
N ALA A 129 3.79 4.99 14.47
CA ALA A 129 4.90 5.43 13.63
C ALA A 129 5.91 6.26 14.44
N ARG A 130 5.43 7.15 15.33
CA ARG A 130 6.31 7.95 16.19
C ARG A 130 7.10 7.08 17.17
N ILE A 131 6.48 6.07 17.77
CA ILE A 131 7.15 5.14 18.68
C ILE A 131 8.22 4.33 17.92
N LEU A 132 7.88 3.77 16.76
CA LEU A 132 8.77 2.91 15.98
C LEU A 132 9.94 3.65 15.35
N GLN A 133 9.81 4.95 15.08
CA GLN A 133 10.91 5.77 14.56
C GLN A 133 12.14 5.78 15.46
N ASP A 134 11.97 5.63 16.77
CA ASP A 134 13.09 5.58 17.71
C ASP A 134 13.76 4.17 17.74
N GLU A 135 13.09 3.14 17.19
CA GLU A 135 13.57 1.75 17.09
C GLU A 135 14.15 1.39 15.71
N GLY A 136 13.85 2.18 14.68
CA GLY A 136 14.34 1.96 13.34
C GLY A 136 13.60 2.74 12.26
N GLU A 137 14.14 2.69 11.03
CA GLU A 137 13.52 3.35 9.89
C GLU A 137 12.09 2.85 9.70
N THR A 138 11.14 3.79 9.73
CA THR A 138 9.71 3.52 9.75
C THR A 138 9.01 4.25 8.63
N VAL A 139 8.35 3.49 7.77
CA VAL A 139 7.46 4.00 6.71
C VAL A 139 6.02 3.92 7.18
N ALA A 140 5.31 5.04 7.07
CA ALA A 140 3.88 5.12 7.33
C ALA A 140 3.21 6.16 6.41
N PRO A 141 1.88 6.06 6.19
CA PRO A 141 1.13 7.03 5.40
C PRO A 141 1.32 8.45 5.91
N ARG A 142 1.50 9.44 5.03
CA ARG A 142 1.52 10.86 5.44
C ARG A 142 0.12 11.33 5.90
N ASN A 143 -0.92 10.90 5.20
CA ASN A 143 -2.32 11.18 5.49
C ASN A 143 -3.11 9.86 5.63
N SER A 144 -4.43 9.89 5.43
CA SER A 144 -5.29 8.69 5.37
C SER A 144 -5.17 7.97 4.02
N TYR A 145 -3.95 7.62 3.61
CA TYR A 145 -3.68 6.88 2.38
C TYR A 145 -3.88 5.38 2.61
N ASN A 146 -5.15 4.96 2.55
CA ASN A 146 -5.60 3.62 2.97
C ASN A 146 -6.45 2.89 1.92
N ASN A 147 -6.46 3.39 0.68
CA ASN A 147 -7.17 2.82 -0.46
C ASN A 147 -6.19 2.21 -1.49
N GLU A 148 -6.72 1.73 -2.61
CA GLU A 148 -6.01 1.07 -3.72
C GLU A 148 -4.89 1.89 -4.37
N VAL A 149 -4.83 3.21 -4.14
CA VAL A 149 -3.76 4.07 -4.66
C VAL A 149 -2.84 4.50 -3.52
N GLY A 150 -3.41 5.07 -2.45
CA GLY A 150 -2.62 5.65 -1.37
C GLY A 150 -1.81 4.62 -0.58
N ALA A 151 -2.36 3.43 -0.34
CA ALA A 151 -1.64 2.40 0.40
C ALA A 151 -0.42 1.89 -0.40
N PRO A 152 -0.55 1.50 -1.69
CA PRO A 152 0.62 1.18 -2.52
C PRO A 152 1.67 2.29 -2.64
N VAL A 153 1.28 3.55 -2.83
CA VAL A 153 2.22 4.69 -2.85
C VAL A 153 3.01 4.77 -1.53
N THR A 154 2.35 4.54 -0.40
CA THR A 154 3.04 4.48 0.89
C THR A 154 4.00 3.29 0.97
N MET A 155 3.56 2.10 0.55
CA MET A 155 4.36 0.87 0.55
C MET A 155 5.62 1.01 -0.29
N LEU A 156 5.56 1.72 -1.43
CA LEU A 156 6.70 1.95 -2.32
C LEU A 156 7.76 2.90 -1.77
N ARG A 157 7.52 3.50 -0.60
CA ARG A 157 8.52 4.33 0.10
C ARG A 157 9.50 3.50 0.94
N VAL A 158 9.32 2.19 1.05
CA VAL A 158 10.30 1.33 1.73
C VAL A 158 11.66 1.39 1.03
N THR A 159 12.69 1.28 1.85
CA THR A 159 14.11 1.21 1.50
C THR A 159 14.67 -0.11 2.00
N ALA A 160 15.91 -0.46 1.60
CA ALA A 160 16.56 -1.67 2.08
C ALA A 160 16.81 -1.68 3.60
N SER A 161 16.87 -0.50 4.24
CA SER A 161 17.07 -0.33 5.68
C SER A 161 15.76 -0.19 6.47
N THR A 162 14.61 -0.16 5.80
CA THR A 162 13.31 -0.03 6.49
C THR A 162 13.09 -1.20 7.45
N ARG A 163 12.91 -0.87 8.73
CA ARG A 163 12.62 -1.84 9.80
C ARG A 163 11.12 -2.03 9.98
N TYR A 164 10.33 -0.98 9.79
CA TYR A 164 8.90 -1.01 10.03
C TYR A 164 8.10 -0.38 8.89
N LEU A 165 7.05 -1.08 8.45
CA LEU A 165 6.03 -0.54 7.56
C LEU A 165 4.68 -0.57 8.29
N VAL A 166 4.12 0.61 8.57
CA VAL A 166 2.79 0.74 9.16
C VAL A 166 1.80 1.11 8.05
N SER A 167 0.81 0.27 7.80
CA SER A 167 -0.18 0.47 6.75
C SER A 167 -1.59 0.57 7.34
N GLU A 168 -2.34 1.57 6.90
CA GLU A 168 -3.78 1.67 7.17
C GLU A 168 -4.56 0.96 6.06
N PHE A 169 -5.54 0.13 6.44
CA PHE A 169 -6.41 -0.55 5.49
C PHE A 169 -7.84 -0.06 5.63
N GLY A 170 -8.26 0.78 4.68
CA GLY A 170 -9.62 1.24 4.53
C GLY A 170 -10.49 0.09 4.03
N ALA A 171 -11.71 -0.02 4.56
CA ALA A 171 -12.72 -0.86 3.94
C ALA A 171 -13.69 0.07 3.20
N SER A 172 -13.78 -0.08 1.88
CA SER A 172 -14.89 0.47 1.07
C SER A 172 -15.94 -0.58 0.71
N ARG A 173 -15.53 -1.84 0.61
CA ARG A 173 -16.35 -3.01 0.33
C ARG A 173 -15.72 -4.26 0.95
N ILE A 174 -16.49 -5.34 1.09
CA ILE A 174 -15.95 -6.66 1.46
C ILE A 174 -14.94 -7.08 0.38
N GLY A 175 -13.82 -7.64 0.81
CA GLY A 175 -12.65 -8.04 0.02
C GLY A 175 -11.58 -6.95 -0.06
N ARG A 176 -11.92 -5.67 0.19
CA ARG A 176 -10.94 -4.58 0.00
C ARG A 176 -9.79 -4.63 1.00
N ILE A 177 -10.04 -5.02 2.26
CA ILE A 177 -8.96 -5.13 3.24
C ILE A 177 -8.09 -6.32 2.90
N ALA A 178 -8.69 -7.46 2.53
CA ALA A 178 -7.95 -8.63 2.08
C ALA A 178 -7.06 -8.32 0.87
N GLU A 179 -7.56 -7.58 -0.12
CA GLU A 179 -6.78 -7.13 -1.29
C GLU A 179 -5.56 -6.30 -0.89
N LEU A 180 -5.76 -5.26 -0.07
CA LEU A 180 -4.68 -4.34 0.32
C LEU A 180 -3.66 -4.99 1.27
N ALA A 181 -4.14 -5.72 2.27
CA ALA A 181 -3.29 -6.42 3.20
C ALA A 181 -2.54 -7.57 2.52
N GLY A 182 -3.17 -8.22 1.53
CA GLY A 182 -2.56 -9.27 0.71
C GLY A 182 -1.37 -8.79 -0.14
N LEU A 183 -1.24 -7.48 -0.41
CA LEU A 183 -0.06 -6.94 -1.10
C LEU A 183 1.22 -7.08 -0.27
N VAL A 184 1.11 -7.05 1.06
CA VAL A 184 2.27 -6.95 1.97
C VAL A 184 2.30 -8.02 3.06
N THR A 185 1.18 -8.72 3.30
CA THR A 185 1.01 -9.78 4.30
C THR A 185 1.56 -9.40 5.69
N PRO A 186 0.78 -8.66 6.50
CA PRO A 186 1.23 -8.10 7.78
C PRO A 186 1.76 -9.15 8.77
N ASP A 187 2.78 -8.78 9.55
CA ASP A 187 3.19 -9.54 10.75
C ASP A 187 2.22 -9.31 11.91
N ILE A 188 1.66 -8.10 11.98
CA ILE A 188 0.73 -7.68 13.02
C ILE A 188 -0.51 -7.05 12.38
N GLY A 189 -1.70 -7.46 12.79
CA GLY A 189 -2.98 -6.88 12.38
C GLY A 189 -3.73 -6.29 13.57
N ALA A 190 -3.92 -4.98 13.60
CA ALA A 190 -4.67 -4.29 14.66
C ALA A 190 -6.08 -3.92 14.19
N VAL A 191 -7.10 -4.42 14.90
CA VAL A 191 -8.50 -4.07 14.63
C VAL A 191 -9.02 -3.22 15.79
N LEU A 192 -9.31 -1.96 15.49
CA LEU A 192 -9.59 -0.97 16.54
C LEU A 192 -11.05 -0.96 17.01
N MET A 193 -12.00 -1.01 16.07
CA MET A 193 -13.44 -0.90 16.35
C MET A 193 -14.27 -1.25 15.11
N VAL A 194 -15.45 -1.83 15.31
CA VAL A 194 -16.53 -1.98 14.32
C VAL A 194 -17.67 -1.00 14.64
N GLY A 195 -17.60 0.18 14.03
CA GLY A 195 -18.57 1.26 14.22
C GLY A 195 -19.67 1.33 13.14
N LEU A 196 -20.82 1.90 13.51
CA LEU A 196 -22.04 1.99 12.69
C LEU A 196 -21.98 3.01 11.55
N ALA A 197 -21.08 4.00 11.59
CA ALA A 197 -21.03 5.09 10.61
C ALA A 197 -20.76 4.63 9.16
N HIS A 198 -20.17 3.44 9.00
CA HIS A 198 -19.95 2.82 7.69
C HIS A 198 -20.99 1.74 7.35
N ALA A 199 -21.85 1.33 8.30
CA ALA A 199 -22.78 0.21 8.12
C ALA A 199 -23.73 0.42 6.93
N GLY A 200 -24.18 1.65 6.67
CA GLY A 200 -25.07 1.96 5.54
C GLY A 200 -24.44 1.66 4.17
N GLY A 201 -23.15 1.91 3.98
CA GLY A 201 -22.43 1.61 2.73
C GLY A 201 -22.02 0.15 2.58
N PHE A 202 -21.96 -0.59 3.70
CA PHE A 202 -21.57 -2.01 3.73
C PHE A 202 -22.74 -2.99 3.69
N GLY A 203 -23.98 -2.51 3.83
CA GLY A 203 -25.15 -3.39 3.99
C GLY A 203 -25.35 -3.88 5.43
N GLY A 204 -24.75 -3.21 6.42
CA GLY A 204 -24.98 -3.44 7.84
C GLY A 204 -23.70 -3.51 8.68
N VAL A 205 -23.91 -3.61 9.99
CA VAL A 205 -22.80 -3.74 10.96
C VAL A 205 -22.10 -5.10 10.85
N GLU A 206 -22.82 -6.15 10.47
CA GLU A 206 -22.27 -7.50 10.23
C GLU A 206 -21.34 -7.52 9.03
N ALA A 207 -21.72 -6.87 7.93
CA ALA A 207 -20.86 -6.71 6.77
C ALA A 207 -19.61 -5.88 7.08
N THR A 208 -19.75 -4.86 7.94
CA THR A 208 -18.61 -4.08 8.44
C THR A 208 -17.68 -4.97 9.28
N GLN A 209 -18.23 -5.78 10.19
CA GLN A 209 -17.45 -6.73 10.98
C GLN A 209 -16.69 -7.70 10.08
N LYS A 210 -17.39 -8.34 9.12
CA LYS A 210 -16.77 -9.25 8.14
C LYS A 210 -15.63 -8.58 7.39
N ALA A 211 -15.84 -7.35 6.90
CA ALA A 211 -14.79 -6.61 6.21
C ALA A 211 -13.56 -6.34 7.09
N LYS A 212 -13.75 -6.06 8.40
CA LYS A 212 -12.63 -5.84 9.34
C LYS A 212 -11.91 -7.14 9.72
N THR A 213 -12.63 -8.25 9.77
CA THR A 213 -12.05 -9.59 10.00
C THR A 213 -11.01 -9.96 8.94
N GLU A 214 -11.17 -9.48 7.71
CA GLU A 214 -10.20 -9.71 6.61
C GLU A 214 -8.77 -9.34 6.98
N LEU A 215 -8.56 -8.35 7.86
CA LEU A 215 -7.20 -8.02 8.30
C LEU A 215 -6.60 -9.16 9.13
N VAL A 216 -7.38 -9.75 10.04
CA VAL A 216 -6.95 -10.90 10.86
C VAL A 216 -6.67 -12.11 9.96
N GLU A 217 -7.48 -12.29 8.92
CA GLU A 217 -7.28 -13.32 7.88
C GLU A 217 -6.07 -13.04 6.98
N ALA A 218 -5.58 -11.81 6.90
CA ALA A 218 -4.42 -11.46 6.11
C ALA A 218 -3.10 -11.49 6.91
N VAL A 219 -3.16 -11.53 8.25
CA VAL A 219 -1.97 -11.68 9.09
C VAL A 219 -1.25 -12.98 8.72
N ARG A 220 0.08 -12.92 8.58
CA ARG A 220 0.90 -14.10 8.27
C ARG A 220 0.75 -15.19 9.34
N PRO A 221 0.95 -16.47 9.00
CA PRO A 221 1.09 -17.53 10.00
C PRO A 221 2.17 -17.20 11.05
N GLY A 222 1.86 -17.43 12.33
CA GLY A 222 2.74 -17.08 13.45
C GLY A 222 2.79 -15.57 13.77
N GLY A 223 2.01 -14.75 13.08
CA GLY A 223 1.85 -13.32 13.36
C GLY A 223 0.96 -13.05 14.58
N THR A 224 0.61 -11.78 14.79
CA THR A 224 -0.22 -11.35 15.93
C THR A 224 -1.43 -10.51 15.49
N ALA A 225 -2.60 -10.85 16.01
CA ALA A 225 -3.80 -10.01 15.96
C ALA A 225 -3.90 -9.18 17.25
N VAL A 226 -3.98 -7.86 17.12
CA VAL A 226 -4.22 -6.93 18.23
C VAL A 226 -5.69 -6.51 18.20
N LEU A 227 -6.47 -6.98 19.16
CA LEU A 227 -7.93 -6.88 19.16
C LEU A 227 -8.44 -6.05 20.33
N ASN A 228 -9.49 -5.28 20.08
CA ASN A 228 -10.21 -4.52 21.09
C ASN A 228 -11.14 -5.44 21.90
N ALA A 229 -10.89 -5.59 23.20
CA ALA A 229 -11.72 -6.36 24.11
C ALA A 229 -13.06 -5.67 24.42
N ASP A 230 -13.10 -4.33 24.40
CA ASP A 230 -14.31 -3.55 24.71
C ASP A 230 -15.35 -3.58 23.57
N ASP A 231 -14.97 -4.02 22.36
CA ASP A 231 -15.88 -4.14 21.21
C ASP A 231 -16.18 -5.62 20.94
N PRO A 232 -17.40 -6.11 21.28
CA PRO A 232 -17.76 -7.52 21.13
C PRO A 232 -17.58 -8.06 19.70
N ARG A 233 -17.71 -7.21 18.68
CA ARG A 233 -17.55 -7.62 17.28
C ARG A 233 -16.10 -7.81 16.91
N VAL A 234 -15.22 -6.98 17.47
CA VAL A 234 -13.76 -7.16 17.33
C VAL A 234 -13.30 -8.35 18.18
N ALA A 235 -13.80 -8.50 19.40
CA ALA A 235 -13.46 -9.62 20.27
C ALA A 235 -13.84 -10.98 19.65
N ALA A 236 -14.97 -11.05 18.94
CA ALA A 236 -15.36 -12.26 18.19
C ALA A 236 -14.36 -12.67 17.09
N MET A 237 -13.47 -11.78 16.65
CA MET A 237 -12.43 -12.10 15.65
C MET A 237 -11.28 -12.94 16.24
N ALA A 238 -11.19 -13.08 17.57
CA ALA A 238 -10.19 -13.94 18.21
C ALA A 238 -10.29 -15.39 17.73
N ARG A 239 -11.52 -15.91 17.52
CA ARG A 239 -11.74 -17.24 16.94
C ARG A 239 -11.08 -17.40 15.57
N VAL A 240 -11.15 -16.36 14.74
CA VAL A 240 -10.53 -16.36 13.40
C VAL A 240 -9.01 -16.34 13.50
N ALA A 241 -8.45 -15.60 14.46
CA ALA A 241 -7.01 -15.63 14.73
C ALA A 241 -6.55 -17.03 15.17
N GLU A 242 -7.27 -17.66 16.09
CA GLU A 242 -6.99 -19.02 16.58
C GLU A 242 -7.03 -20.07 15.47
N GLU A 243 -8.08 -20.06 14.63
CA GLU A 243 -8.24 -20.97 13.48
C GLU A 243 -7.08 -20.86 12.47
N ARG A 244 -6.41 -19.69 12.43
CA ARG A 244 -5.27 -19.43 11.54
C ARG A 244 -3.91 -19.56 12.21
N GLY A 245 -3.85 -19.93 13.48
CA GLY A 245 -2.60 -19.99 14.24
C GLY A 245 -1.92 -18.63 14.42
N VAL A 246 -2.73 -17.56 14.50
CA VAL A 246 -2.29 -16.19 14.77
C VAL A 246 -2.45 -15.92 16.27
N ALA A 247 -1.39 -15.42 16.91
CA ALA A 247 -1.44 -15.08 18.33
C ALA A 247 -2.38 -13.89 18.58
N VAL A 248 -3.12 -13.89 19.69
CA VAL A 248 -4.00 -12.77 20.05
C VAL A 248 -3.38 -11.92 21.16
N ARG A 249 -3.39 -10.60 20.98
CA ARG A 249 -3.11 -9.61 22.01
C ARG A 249 -4.30 -8.67 22.15
N TRP A 250 -4.62 -8.33 23.38
CA TRP A 250 -5.80 -7.52 23.70
C TRP A 250 -5.40 -6.11 24.11
N PHE A 251 -6.24 -5.15 23.75
CA PHE A 251 -6.32 -3.84 24.38
C PHE A 251 -7.79 -3.56 24.71
N GLY A 252 -8.08 -2.62 25.61
CA GLY A 252 -9.43 -2.48 26.16
C GLY A 252 -9.70 -3.48 27.30
N ARG A 253 -10.95 -3.61 27.76
CA ARG A 253 -11.33 -4.36 28.98
C ARG A 253 -12.54 -5.26 28.84
#